data_AF-A0A7C5G5I6-F1
#
_entry.id   AF-A0A7C5G5I6-F1
#
_cell.length_a   1.000
_cell.length_b   1.000
_cell.length_c   1.000
_cell.angle_alpha   90.00
_cell.angle_beta   90.00
_cell.angle_gamma   90.00
#
_symmetry.space_group_name_H-M   'P 1'
#
loop_
_entity.id
_entity.type
_entity.pdbx_description
1 polymer ?
#
loop_
_entity_poly.entity_id
_entity_poly.type
_entity_poly.pdbx_seq_one_letter_code
_entity_poly.pdbx_strand_id
1 'polypeptide(L)'
;MGGKPRFFCESCGAEVPLNASRCPHCGRVSSDVHCPACGFSGPASLFSSGCPVCGYSAPQTKEQGRSEGSSPSGRIEKLPPWVFVVTVAAVVAVLVAAFLIIEL
;
A
#
# COMPACT_ATOMS: atom_id res chain seq x y z
N MET A 1 -5.23 -36.23 39.17
CA MET A 1 -4.01 -35.44 38.88
C MET A 1 -4.42 -34.26 38.01
N GLY A 2 -4.37 -33.02 38.52
CA GLY A 2 -4.83 -31.84 37.79
C GLY A 2 -3.69 -30.87 37.47
N GLY A 3 -2.98 -31.10 36.36
CA GLY A 3 -1.97 -30.17 35.87
C GLY A 3 -2.61 -28.89 35.32
N LYS A 4 -2.10 -27.71 35.70
CA LYS A 4 -2.45 -26.46 35.02
C LYS A 4 -1.70 -26.42 33.67
N PRO A 5 -2.38 -26.12 32.55
CA PRO A 5 -1.71 -25.93 31.26
C PRO A 5 -0.77 -24.73 31.31
N ARG A 6 0.40 -24.87 30.66
CA ARG A 6 1.47 -23.87 30.55
C ARG A 6 1.42 -23.30 29.14
N PHE A 7 1.45 -21.98 29.00
CA PHE A 7 1.38 -21.31 27.70
C PHE A 7 2.75 -20.71 27.40
N PHE A 8 3.18 -20.80 26.15
CA PHE A 8 4.48 -20.31 25.71
C PHE A 8 4.28 -19.28 24.60
N CYS A 9 5.08 -18.21 24.62
CA CYS A 9 5.05 -17.20 23.59
C CYS A 9 5.64 -17.76 22.29
N GLU A 10 4.88 -17.74 21.19
CA GLU A 10 5.33 -18.25 19.88
C GLU A 10 6.52 -17.46 19.29
N SER A 11 6.74 -16.22 19.74
CA SER A 11 7.84 -15.40 19.23
C SER A 11 9.17 -15.54 19.98
N CYS A 12 9.16 -15.92 21.26
CA CYS A 12 10.39 -15.99 22.06
C CYS A 12 10.55 -17.27 22.88
N GLY A 13 9.52 -18.13 22.91
CA GLY A 13 9.51 -19.38 23.67
C GLY A 13 9.35 -19.22 25.18
N ALA A 14 9.23 -17.99 25.71
CA ALA A 14 9.07 -17.78 27.14
C ALA A 14 7.68 -18.19 27.63
N GLU A 15 7.60 -18.73 28.86
CA GLU A 15 6.31 -19.05 29.49
C GLU A 15 5.52 -17.76 29.74
N VAL A 16 4.26 -17.75 29.29
CA VAL A 16 3.33 -16.62 29.43
C VAL A 16 2.09 -17.05 30.21
N PRO A 17 1.51 -16.16 31.03
CA PRO A 17 0.25 -16.48 31.70
C PRO A 17 -0.90 -16.53 30.69
N LEU A 18 -1.90 -17.36 30.96
CA LEU A 18 -3.07 -17.61 30.10
C LEU A 18 -3.81 -16.33 29.67
N ASN A 19 -3.77 -15.31 30.53
CA ASN A 19 -4.45 -14.03 30.34
C ASN A 19 -3.48 -12.89 29.94
N ALA A 20 -2.23 -13.19 29.58
CA ALA A 20 -1.32 -12.16 29.08
C ALA A 20 -1.72 -11.75 27.66
N SER A 21 -2.23 -10.53 27.51
CA SER A 21 -2.38 -9.87 26.20
C SER A 21 -1.03 -9.54 25.55
N ARG A 22 0.04 -9.49 26.35
CA ARG A 22 1.40 -9.16 25.92
C ARG A 22 2.40 -10.06 26.62
N CYS A 23 3.37 -10.59 25.87
CA CYS A 23 4.46 -11.32 26.49
C CYS A 23 5.32 -10.37 27.34
N PRO A 24 5.54 -10.64 28.64
CA PRO A 24 6.36 -9.80 29.51
C PRO A 24 7.86 -9.89 29.20
N HIS A 25 8.31 -10.94 28.50
CA HIS A 25 9.71 -11.16 28.19
C HIS A 25 10.16 -10.44 26.91
N CYS A 26 9.36 -10.45 25.85
CA CYS A 26 9.72 -9.84 24.57
C CYS A 26 8.84 -8.64 24.19
N GLY A 27 7.76 -8.38 24.93
CA GLY A 27 6.86 -7.27 24.66
C GLY A 27 6.02 -7.42 23.39
N ARG A 28 5.98 -8.58 22.71
CA ARG A 28 5.04 -8.77 21.60
C ARG A 28 3.64 -9.01 22.14
N VAL A 29 2.66 -8.29 21.60
CA VAL A 29 1.24 -8.61 21.85
C VAL A 29 0.83 -9.73 20.89
N SER A 30 0.05 -10.68 21.38
CA SER A 30 -0.63 -11.69 20.56
C SER A 30 -1.80 -11.10 19.73
N SER A 31 -1.87 -9.76 19.66
CA SER A 31 -2.91 -8.97 18.98
C SER A 31 -2.34 -7.91 18.02
N ASP A 32 -1.03 -7.98 17.70
CA ASP A 32 -0.46 -7.20 16.60
C ASP A 32 -0.87 -7.87 15.27
N VAL A 33 -1.54 -7.11 14.42
CA VAL A 33 -1.85 -7.53 13.05
C VAL A 33 -0.59 -7.36 12.22
N HIS A 34 -0.23 -8.41 11.47
CA HIS A 34 0.88 -8.38 10.54
C HIS A 34 0.38 -8.23 9.10
N CYS A 35 0.91 -7.26 8.36
CA CYS A 35 0.60 -7.05 6.96
C CYS A 35 1.37 -8.04 6.07
N PRO A 36 0.71 -8.98 5.36
CA PRO A 36 1.40 -9.95 4.50
C PRO A 36 2.05 -9.32 3.26
N ALA A 37 1.61 -8.11 2.86
CA ALA A 37 2.13 -7.44 1.68
C ALA A 37 3.46 -6.68 1.91
N CYS A 38 3.70 -6.17 3.12
CA CYS A 38 4.86 -5.31 3.39
C CYS A 38 5.58 -5.62 4.70
N GLY A 39 5.09 -6.57 5.50
CA GLY A 39 5.70 -6.99 6.75
C GLY A 39 5.47 -6.05 7.95
N PHE A 40 4.65 -5.01 7.81
CA PHE A 40 4.35 -4.09 8.92
C PHE A 40 3.54 -4.81 10.01
N SER A 41 4.00 -4.73 11.25
CA SER A 41 3.28 -5.25 12.43
C SER A 41 2.88 -4.11 13.35
N GLY A 42 1.63 -4.10 13.79
CA GLY A 42 1.13 -3.12 14.75
C GLY A 42 -0.27 -3.45 15.26
N PRO A 43 -0.81 -2.64 16.19
CA PRO A 43 -2.10 -2.93 16.80
C PRO A 43 -3.23 -2.91 15.77
N ALA A 44 -4.23 -3.76 15.95
CA ALA A 44 -5.39 -3.89 15.05
C ALA A 44 -6.11 -2.56 14.74
N SER A 45 -6.05 -1.57 15.66
CA SER A 45 -6.61 -0.23 15.44
C SER A 45 -5.97 0.51 14.26
N LEU A 46 -4.67 0.31 14.02
CA LEU A 46 -3.97 0.90 12.86
C LEU A 46 -4.39 0.26 11.54
N PHE A 47 -4.98 -0.93 11.58
CA PHE A 47 -5.44 -1.67 10.40
C PHE A 47 -6.94 -1.48 10.11
N SER A 48 -7.62 -0.63 10.88
CA SER A 48 -9.07 -0.35 10.72
C SER A 48 -9.45 0.14 9.32
N SER A 49 -8.52 0.80 8.62
CA SER A 49 -8.69 1.29 7.23
C SER A 49 -7.73 0.62 6.25
N GLY A 50 -7.19 -0.55 6.59
CA GLY A 50 -6.11 -1.22 5.85
C GLY A 50 -4.72 -0.89 6.41
N CYS A 51 -3.69 -1.50 5.85
CA CYS A 51 -2.31 -1.31 6.31
C CYS A 51 -1.85 0.15 6.07
N PRO A 52 -1.37 0.87 7.10
CA PRO A 52 -0.96 2.27 6.96
C PRO A 52 0.34 2.45 6.16
N VAL A 53 1.11 1.38 5.94
CA VAL A 53 2.38 1.43 5.20
C VAL A 53 2.18 1.21 3.70
N CYS A 54 1.29 0.29 3.31
CA CYS A 54 1.15 -0.13 1.91
C CYS A 54 -0.30 -0.15 1.38
N GLY A 55 -1.30 0.07 2.24
CA GLY A 55 -2.71 0.07 1.86
C GLY A 55 -3.34 -1.32 1.69
N TYR A 56 -2.67 -2.41 2.09
CA TYR A 56 -3.25 -3.75 2.06
C TYR A 56 -4.58 -3.80 2.84
N SER A 57 -5.63 -4.33 2.20
CA SER A 57 -7.01 -4.39 2.72
C SER A 57 -7.71 -3.04 2.96
N ALA A 58 -7.22 -1.94 2.40
CA ALA A 58 -7.94 -0.67 2.47
C ALA A 58 -9.27 -0.76 1.70
N PRO A 59 -10.42 -0.45 2.33
CA PRO A 59 -11.71 -0.47 1.65
C PRO A 59 -11.69 0.57 0.53
N GLN A 60 -12.04 0.14 -0.69
CA GLN A 60 -12.24 1.04 -1.81
C GLN A 60 -13.57 1.79 -1.62
N THR A 61 -13.64 2.67 -0.61
CA THR A 61 -14.70 3.66 -0.58
C THR A 61 -14.43 4.61 -1.73
N LYS A 62 -15.15 4.39 -2.83
CA LYS A 62 -15.43 5.45 -3.78
C LYS A 62 -16.25 6.50 -3.01
N GLU A 63 -15.58 7.46 -2.41
CA GLU A 63 -15.99 8.87 -2.37
C GLU A 63 -14.94 9.72 -1.65
N GLN A 64 -14.58 10.82 -2.30
CA GLN A 64 -13.61 11.84 -1.91
C GLN A 64 -13.72 12.28 -0.45
N GLY A 65 -12.56 12.43 0.21
CA GLY A 65 -12.51 13.17 1.47
C GLY A 65 -11.17 13.17 2.19
N ARG A 66 -10.14 13.78 1.57
CA ARG A 66 -9.02 14.48 2.21
C ARG A 66 -8.25 13.76 3.34
N SER A 67 -7.03 13.32 3.02
CA SER A 67 -5.82 13.77 3.74
C SER A 67 -4.56 13.41 2.97
N GLU A 68 -3.67 14.40 2.91
CA GLU A 68 -2.25 14.28 2.62
C GLU A 68 -1.61 13.13 3.39
N GLY A 69 -0.72 12.41 2.70
CA GLY A 69 0.03 11.29 3.27
C GLY A 69 0.79 10.55 2.19
N SER A 70 1.78 11.23 1.62
CA SER A 70 3.03 10.69 1.06
C SER A 70 3.07 9.20 0.71
N SER A 71 3.10 8.89 -0.59
CA SER A 71 3.82 7.71 -1.09
C SER A 71 4.38 7.98 -2.50
N PRO A 72 5.70 7.77 -2.72
CA PRO A 72 6.36 7.97 -4.00
C PRO A 72 6.10 6.74 -4.86
N SER A 73 5.09 6.79 -5.70
CA SER A 73 4.82 5.75 -6.67
C SER A 73 4.76 6.38 -8.05
N GLY A 74 5.70 5.97 -8.91
CA GLY A 74 5.83 6.39 -10.29
C GLY A 74 4.49 6.26 -11.01
N ARG A 75 3.80 7.38 -11.09
CA ARG A 75 2.61 7.53 -11.90
C ARG A 75 3.15 7.68 -13.31
N ILE A 76 3.03 6.62 -14.11
CA ILE A 76 2.86 6.81 -15.55
C ILE A 76 1.59 7.65 -15.66
N GLU A 77 1.77 8.98 -15.62
CA GLU A 77 0.69 9.93 -15.75
C GLU A 77 0.12 9.67 -17.12
N LYS A 78 -1.12 9.18 -17.16
CA LYS A 78 -1.93 9.18 -18.37
C LYS A 78 -1.86 10.61 -18.89
N LEU A 79 -1.05 10.83 -19.94
CA LEU A 79 -0.81 12.16 -20.43
C LEU A 79 -2.17 12.77 -20.78
N PRO A 80 -2.38 14.06 -20.47
CA PRO A 80 -3.64 14.71 -20.79
C PRO A 80 -4.02 14.48 -22.27
N PRO A 81 -5.31 14.27 -22.58
CA PRO A 81 -5.76 14.04 -23.95
C PRO A 81 -5.30 15.11 -24.95
N TRP A 82 -5.06 16.35 -24.48
CA TRP A 82 -4.54 17.43 -25.32
C TRP A 82 -3.11 17.17 -25.83
N VAL A 83 -2.29 16.41 -25.09
CA VAL A 83 -0.94 16.07 -25.53
C VAL A 83 -1.00 15.24 -26.79
N PHE A 84 -1.89 14.24 -26.87
CA PHE A 84 -2.07 13.44 -28.08
C PHE A 84 -2.48 14.32 -29.28
N VAL A 85 -3.37 15.29 -29.06
CA VAL A 85 -3.79 16.24 -30.11
C VAL A 85 -2.60 17.07 -30.62
N VAL A 86 -1.78 17.61 -29.71
CA VAL A 86 -0.60 18.41 -30.08
C VAL A 86 0.42 17.56 -30.84
N THR A 87 0.71 16.35 -30.36
CA THR A 87 1.69 15.48 -31.01
C THR A 87 1.21 15.07 -32.40
N VAL A 88 -0.06 14.69 -32.55
CA VAL A 88 -0.65 14.32 -33.85
C VAL A 88 -0.66 15.52 -34.79
N ALA A 89 -1.06 16.70 -34.33
CA ALA A 89 -1.06 17.91 -35.16
C ALA A 89 0.35 18.28 -35.64
N ALA A 90 1.36 18.18 -34.79
CA ALA A 90 2.75 18.43 -35.15
C ALA A 90 3.25 17.44 -36.21
N VAL A 91 2.96 16.14 -36.04
CA VAL A 91 3.34 15.10 -37.01
C VAL A 91 2.66 15.34 -38.35
N VAL A 92 1.36 15.64 -38.36
CA VAL A 92 0.61 15.94 -39.59
C VAL A 92 1.19 17.16 -40.31
N ALA A 93 1.51 18.23 -39.59
CA ALA A 93 2.10 19.44 -40.20
C ALA A 93 3.45 19.13 -40.88
N VAL A 94 4.31 18.33 -40.24
CA VAL A 94 5.60 17.92 -40.81
C VAL A 94 5.40 17.08 -42.07
N LEU A 95 4.48 16.11 -42.05
CA LEU A 95 4.19 15.27 -43.21
C LEU A 95 3.64 16.08 -44.40
N VAL A 96 2.74 17.04 -44.13
CA VAL A 96 2.20 17.94 -45.16
C VAL A 96 3.31 18.79 -45.77
N ALA A 97 4.17 19.39 -44.94
CA ALA A 97 5.30 20.19 -45.43
C ALA A 97 6.26 19.35 -46.28
N ALA A 98 6.58 18.12 -45.85
CA ALA A 98 7.43 17.22 -46.63
C ALA A 98 6.81 16.87 -47.99
N PHE A 99 5.51 16.57 -48.02
CA PHE A 99 4.80 16.27 -49.26
C PHE A 99 4.83 17.45 -50.25
N LEU A 100 4.58 18.67 -49.76
CA LEU A 100 4.64 19.89 -50.59
C LEU A 100 6.04 20.18 -51.13
N ILE A 101 7.10 19.82 -50.40
CA ILE A 101 8.48 19.97 -50.85
C ILE A 101 8.85 18.91 -51.91
N ILE A 102 8.29 17.70 -51.80
CA ILE A 102 8.58 16.61 -52.74
C ILE A 102 7.89 16.82 -54.10
N GLU A 103 6.72 17.46 -54.13
CA GLU A 103 5.99 17.76 -55.38
C GLU A 103 6.36 19.09 -56.04
N LEU A 104 7.34 19.83 -55.50
CA LEU A 104 7.84 21.10 -56.04
C LEU A 104 9.18 20.91 -56.77
#